data_AF-A0A4S9XTM8-F1
#
_entry.id   AF-A0A4S9XTM8-F1
#
_cell.length_a   1.000
_cell.length_b   1.000
_cell.length_c   1.000
_cell.angle_alpha   90.00
_cell.angle_beta   90.00
_cell.angle_gamma   90.00
#
_symmetry.space_group_name_H-M   'P 1'
#
loop_
_entity.id
_entity.type
_entity.pdbx_description
1 polymer ?
#
loop_
_entity_poly.entity_id
_entity_poly.type
_entity_poly.pdbx_seq_one_letter_code
_entity_poly.pdbx_strand_id
1 'polypeptide(L)'
;MSAGDIDALTLFRTSVAATSSPLPTRSADASSASDIAPLTEASHLLFNTQSAADGVQHTALPLTTATRFVSQTNGALDLASVFWCWQNKDKSTGDYIAATQELNTARTSHGLSEVRNLVFAEKLDLINWLSGENDSEFIKSLDDNRQTRAQAHDAAKMASGDGDVVMQDARAEDDKLRDIYALERKTGDRNTLLRGSKPIVRWPCTCSATSQTNPVSQDFSHVRKHAETFLGRSKSSAPTPALVAPAPAIRPAKPSGGRRPEPIILLSPSASSLLRLSNVKSFLMDGVYTPPTSTTSTALNILHVNRVMPSIDPTRPLRFILVESPDNFKPDYWNRVVAVFTTGQAWQFKGYKWSQPAELFSHALGVYVGWRNELLPDTIKGWGRGVLNVGIDAYREGQTAQQRWRDRETVEEIWSAIEASMRARGFTREGR
;
A
#
# COMPACT_ATOMS: atom_id res chain seq x y z
N MET A 1 27.37 4.11 35.13
CA MET A 1 26.31 4.58 34.22
C MET A 1 25.28 3.47 34.15
N SER A 2 24.00 3.74 34.44
CA SER A 2 22.98 2.69 34.37
C SER A 2 22.82 2.24 32.90
N ALA A 3 22.44 0.98 32.67
CA ALA A 3 22.17 0.46 31.32
C ALA A 3 21.04 1.21 30.56
N GLY A 4 20.44 2.25 31.17
CA GLY A 4 19.39 3.08 30.59
C GLY A 4 19.86 4.21 29.67
N ASP A 5 21.13 4.63 29.74
CA ASP A 5 21.67 5.78 28.97
C ASP A 5 22.46 5.38 27.72
N ILE A 6 22.68 4.09 27.50
CA ILE A 6 23.47 3.57 26.38
C ILE A 6 22.54 3.39 25.17
N ASP A 7 22.80 4.12 24.08
CA ASP A 7 22.03 3.99 22.84
C ASP A 7 22.45 2.74 22.06
N ALA A 8 21.64 1.69 22.20
CA ALA A 8 21.83 0.38 21.59
C ALA A 8 22.07 0.43 20.07
N LEU A 9 21.43 1.36 19.34
CA LEU A 9 21.61 1.47 17.89
C LEU A 9 22.97 2.07 17.53
N THR A 10 23.41 3.09 18.27
CA THR A 10 24.75 3.66 18.04
C THR A 10 25.84 2.66 18.37
N LEU A 11 25.70 1.89 19.46
CA LEU A 11 26.62 0.81 19.77
C LEU A 11 26.66 -0.23 18.65
N PHE A 12 25.51 -0.65 18.14
CA PHE A 12 25.44 -1.58 17.02
C PHE A 12 26.11 -1.02 15.76
N ARG A 13 25.86 0.24 15.42
CA ARG A 13 26.50 0.88 14.27
C ARG A 13 28.01 0.96 14.43
N THR A 14 28.51 1.29 15.63
CA THR A 14 29.95 1.32 15.91
C THR A 14 30.58 -0.07 15.84
N SER A 15 29.90 -1.12 16.31
CA SER A 15 30.41 -2.48 16.25
C SER A 15 30.46 -3.01 14.81
N VAL A 16 29.44 -2.69 14.00
CA VAL A 16 29.43 -2.98 12.56
C VAL A 16 30.57 -2.25 11.84
N ALA A 17 30.79 -0.96 12.12
CA ALA A 17 31.87 -0.19 11.53
C ALA A 17 33.26 -0.74 11.91
N ALA A 18 33.41 -1.26 13.13
CA ALA A 18 34.62 -1.93 13.60
C ALA A 18 34.79 -3.37 13.07
N THR A 19 33.87 -3.86 12.22
CA THR A 19 33.83 -5.26 11.74
C THR A 19 33.73 -6.28 12.89
N SER A 20 33.29 -5.84 14.07
CA SER A 20 33.06 -6.65 15.27
C SER A 20 31.55 -6.92 15.38
N SER A 21 31.09 -8.03 14.82
CA SER A 21 29.67 -8.40 14.89
C SER A 21 29.28 -8.74 16.33
N PRO A 22 28.15 -8.20 16.84
CA PRO A 22 27.69 -8.48 18.19
C PRO A 22 27.28 -9.95 18.34
N LEU A 23 27.49 -10.50 19.53
CA LEU A 23 27.31 -11.92 19.81
C LEU A 23 26.06 -12.18 20.66
N PRO A 24 25.13 -13.04 20.22
CA PRO A 24 23.97 -13.41 21.03
C PRO A 24 24.36 -14.32 22.20
N THR A 25 23.94 -13.97 23.43
CA THR A 25 24.29 -14.69 24.67
C THR A 25 23.06 -15.02 25.52
N ARG A 26 23.18 -16.03 26.39
CA ARG A 26 22.11 -16.43 27.34
C ARG A 26 22.11 -15.63 28.64
N SER A 27 23.20 -14.94 28.96
CA SER A 27 23.42 -14.22 30.21
C SER A 27 23.96 -12.80 29.96
N ALA A 28 23.73 -11.91 30.94
CA ALA A 28 24.22 -10.54 30.95
C ALA A 28 25.73 -10.43 31.26
N ASP A 29 26.30 -11.37 32.02
CA ASP A 29 27.71 -11.36 32.46
C ASP A 29 28.64 -12.18 31.55
N ALA A 30 28.29 -12.32 30.27
CA ALA A 30 29.00 -13.17 29.31
C ALA A 30 30.39 -12.60 28.97
N SER A 31 31.37 -12.87 29.83
CA SER A 31 32.79 -12.55 29.64
C SER A 31 33.56 -13.69 28.94
N SER A 32 32.92 -14.84 28.73
CA SER A 32 33.50 -16.04 28.14
C SER A 32 32.75 -16.51 26.89
N ALA A 33 33.50 -17.02 25.90
CA ALA A 33 32.98 -17.57 24.64
C ALA A 33 32.04 -18.79 24.80
N SER A 34 31.88 -19.32 26.03
CA SER A 34 31.01 -20.44 26.38
C SER A 34 29.52 -20.11 26.31
N ASP A 35 29.16 -18.83 26.41
CA ASP A 35 27.76 -18.41 26.62
C ASP A 35 27.07 -17.97 25.32
N ILE A 36 27.78 -18.10 24.19
CA ILE A 36 27.28 -17.80 22.85
C ILE A 36 26.23 -18.84 22.48
N ALA A 37 25.04 -18.37 22.13
CA ALA A 37 23.92 -19.23 21.76
C ALA A 37 23.26 -18.71 20.48
N PRO A 38 22.60 -19.58 19.69
CA PRO A 38 21.80 -19.13 18.56
C PRO A 38 20.71 -18.15 19.04
N LEU A 39 20.27 -17.25 18.14
CA LEU A 39 19.24 -16.26 18.45
C LEU A 39 17.91 -16.89 18.89
N THR A 40 17.70 -18.19 18.67
CA THR A 40 16.54 -18.94 19.18
C THR A 40 16.48 -19.00 20.70
N GLU A 41 17.63 -18.97 21.38
CA GLU A 41 17.76 -19.18 22.83
C GLU A 41 18.43 -17.99 23.54
N ALA A 42 18.94 -17.02 22.78
CA ALA A 42 19.61 -15.86 23.35
C ALA A 42 18.61 -14.86 23.97
N SER A 43 19.03 -14.28 25.09
CA SER A 43 18.31 -13.25 25.86
C SER A 43 19.01 -11.88 25.80
N HIS A 44 20.34 -11.88 25.62
CA HIS A 44 21.18 -10.69 25.57
C HIS A 44 22.01 -10.65 24.28
N LEU A 45 22.46 -9.45 23.93
CA LEU A 45 23.37 -9.20 22.82
C LEU A 45 24.63 -8.52 23.37
N LEU A 46 25.77 -9.19 23.19
CA LEU A 46 27.08 -8.75 23.66
C LEU A 46 27.79 -7.92 22.58
N PHE A 47 28.16 -6.70 22.94
CA PHE A 47 28.96 -5.80 22.12
C PHE A 47 30.40 -5.77 22.65
N ASN A 48 31.33 -6.18 21.80
CA ASN A 48 32.76 -6.08 22.06
C ASN A 48 33.28 -4.84 21.34
N THR A 49 33.50 -3.77 22.10
CA THR A 49 34.02 -2.50 21.58
C THR A 49 35.45 -2.30 22.04
N GLN A 50 36.29 -1.78 21.16
CA GLN A 50 37.68 -1.45 21.46
C GLN A 50 37.87 0.05 21.21
N SER A 51 38.07 0.82 22.27
CA SER A 51 38.35 2.25 22.19
C SER A 51 39.81 2.50 22.57
N ALA A 52 40.46 3.42 21.86
CA ALA A 52 41.83 3.83 22.15
C ALA A 52 41.98 4.49 23.55
N ALA A 53 40.88 5.03 24.10
CA ALA A 53 40.87 5.70 25.40
C ALA A 53 40.47 4.77 26.57
N ASP A 54 39.53 3.85 26.35
CA ASP A 54 38.88 3.08 27.42
C ASP A 54 39.21 1.57 27.42
N GLY A 55 40.06 1.11 26.48
CA GLY A 55 40.43 -0.31 26.35
C GLY A 55 39.34 -1.18 25.71
N VAL A 56 39.38 -2.49 26.00
CA VAL A 56 38.37 -3.46 25.54
C VAL A 56 37.19 -3.41 26.51
N GLN A 57 36.01 -3.05 26.00
CA GLN A 57 34.77 -3.05 26.77
C GLN A 57 33.78 -4.08 26.24
N HIS A 58 33.18 -4.81 27.18
CA HIS A 58 32.13 -5.79 26.95
C HIS A 58 30.82 -5.22 27.50
N THR A 59 29.89 -4.89 26.61
CA THR A 59 28.57 -4.37 26.99
C THR A 59 27.50 -5.34 26.55
N ALA A 60 26.78 -5.95 27.50
CA ALA A 60 25.63 -6.80 27.22
C ALA A 60 24.34 -6.00 27.35
N LEU A 61 23.51 -6.02 26.30
CA LEU A 61 22.19 -5.39 26.29
C LEU A 61 21.08 -6.45 26.13
N PRO A 62 19.95 -6.34 26.85
CA PRO A 62 18.81 -7.23 26.63
C PRO A 62 18.28 -7.13 25.20
N LEU A 63 17.93 -8.25 24.59
CA LEU A 63 17.39 -8.28 23.22
C LEU A 63 16.01 -7.61 23.11
N THR A 64 15.28 -7.50 24.21
CA THR A 64 14.00 -6.78 24.34
C THR A 64 14.16 -5.27 24.42
N THR A 65 15.39 -4.75 24.45
CA THR A 65 15.65 -3.31 24.53
C THR A 65 15.07 -2.61 23.30
N ALA A 66 14.15 -1.67 23.54
CA ALA A 66 13.57 -0.84 22.49
C ALA A 66 14.62 0.14 21.96
N THR A 67 14.73 0.22 20.65
CA THR A 67 15.68 1.07 19.94
C THR A 67 15.03 2.37 19.45
N ARG A 68 15.85 3.31 18.97
CA ARG A 68 15.39 4.59 18.37
C ARG A 68 14.76 4.44 16.99
N PHE A 69 14.89 3.27 16.37
CA PHE A 69 14.29 2.99 15.07
C PHE A 69 12.79 2.75 15.27
N VAL A 70 11.96 3.64 14.76
CA VAL A 70 10.51 3.58 14.91
C VAL A 70 9.88 3.24 13.56
N SER A 71 9.27 2.05 13.49
CA SER A 71 8.44 1.67 12.37
C SER A 71 7.15 2.49 12.37
N GLN A 72 6.69 2.89 11.19
CA GLN A 72 5.44 3.64 11.04
C GLN A 72 4.21 2.84 11.46
N THR A 73 4.30 1.51 11.40
CA THR A 73 3.17 0.61 11.68
C THR A 73 3.24 -0.04 13.06
N ASN A 74 4.46 -0.33 13.54
CA ASN A 74 4.68 -1.22 14.69
C ASN A 74 5.43 -0.57 15.86
N GLY A 75 5.68 0.74 15.81
CA GLY A 75 6.36 1.47 16.88
C GLY A 75 7.86 1.19 16.98
N ALA A 76 8.45 1.43 18.16
CA ALA A 76 9.89 1.33 18.39
C ALA A 76 10.38 -0.13 18.28
N LEU A 77 11.30 -0.38 17.37
CA LEU A 77 11.85 -1.71 17.07
C LEU A 77 12.76 -2.19 18.19
N ASP A 78 12.68 -3.48 18.52
CA ASP A 78 13.53 -4.14 19.51
C ASP A 78 14.90 -4.51 18.94
N LEU A 79 15.89 -4.63 19.82
CA LEU A 79 17.27 -4.94 19.45
C LEU A 79 17.39 -6.31 18.76
N ALA A 80 16.55 -7.29 19.13
CA ALA A 80 16.50 -8.60 18.48
C ALA A 80 16.15 -8.49 16.98
N SER A 81 15.17 -7.66 16.64
CA SER A 81 14.75 -7.41 15.26
C SER A 81 15.82 -6.69 14.45
N VAL A 82 16.53 -5.73 15.04
CA VAL A 82 17.66 -5.07 14.39
C VAL A 82 18.77 -6.07 14.06
N PHE A 83 19.16 -6.91 15.03
CA PHE A 83 20.20 -7.91 14.85
C PHE A 83 19.79 -8.97 13.80
N TRP A 84 18.56 -9.47 13.88
CA TRP A 84 18.05 -10.47 12.93
C TRP A 84 17.98 -9.93 11.50
N CYS A 85 17.57 -8.67 11.34
CA CYS A 85 17.57 -7.98 10.06
C CYS A 85 18.99 -7.92 9.46
N TRP A 86 19.96 -7.49 10.27
CA TRP A 86 21.36 -7.40 9.85
C TRP A 86 21.96 -8.76 9.46
N GLN A 87 21.68 -9.81 10.23
CA GLN A 87 22.16 -11.17 9.95
C GLN A 87 21.58 -11.75 8.65
N ASN A 88 20.40 -11.29 8.23
CA ASN A 88 19.71 -11.72 7.02
C ASN A 88 19.66 -10.63 5.94
N LYS A 89 20.67 -9.74 5.91
CA LYS A 89 20.74 -8.63 4.95
C LYS A 89 20.83 -9.09 3.50
N ASP A 90 21.53 -10.20 3.24
CA ASP A 90 21.78 -10.71 1.88
C ASP A 90 20.68 -11.65 1.37
N LYS A 91 19.69 -12.01 2.20
CA LYS A 91 18.59 -12.90 1.83
C LYS A 91 17.48 -12.13 1.11
N SER A 92 16.84 -12.80 0.15
CA SER A 92 15.66 -12.27 -0.55
C SER A 92 14.52 -12.00 0.44
N THR A 93 13.59 -11.10 0.08
CA THR A 93 12.45 -10.75 0.94
C THR A 93 11.61 -11.98 1.31
N GLY A 94 11.39 -12.89 0.36
CA GLY A 94 10.63 -14.13 0.61
C GLY A 94 11.33 -15.05 1.63
N ASP A 95 12.64 -15.24 1.45
CA ASP A 95 13.44 -16.10 2.34
C ASP A 95 13.58 -15.49 3.75
N TYR A 96 13.69 -14.17 3.83
CA TYR A 96 13.72 -13.44 5.11
C TYR A 96 12.40 -13.60 5.88
N ILE A 97 11.25 -13.50 5.21
CA ILE A 97 9.95 -13.69 5.86
C ILE A 97 9.81 -15.12 6.39
N ALA A 98 10.16 -16.11 5.57
CA ALA A 98 10.12 -17.53 5.98
C ALA A 98 11.05 -17.79 7.17
N ALA A 99 12.30 -17.33 7.11
CA ALA A 99 13.27 -17.49 8.20
C ALA A 99 12.82 -16.79 9.49
N THR A 100 12.15 -15.64 9.41
CA THR A 100 11.63 -14.92 10.58
C THR A 100 10.48 -15.69 11.24
N GLN A 101 9.59 -16.31 10.45
CA GLN A 101 8.53 -17.17 10.99
C GLN A 101 9.11 -18.39 11.70
N GLU A 102 10.09 -19.06 11.10
CA GLU A 102 10.78 -20.20 11.72
C GLU A 102 11.47 -19.80 13.03
N LEU A 103 12.19 -18.68 13.05
CA LEU A 103 12.83 -18.17 14.26
C LEU A 103 11.80 -17.89 15.36
N ASN A 104 10.67 -17.26 15.03
CA ASN A 104 9.63 -16.97 16.02
C ASN A 104 8.99 -18.24 16.57
N THR A 105 8.75 -19.26 15.75
CA THR A 105 8.27 -20.55 16.27
C THR A 105 9.24 -21.17 17.28
N ALA A 106 10.54 -21.09 17.03
CA ALA A 106 11.58 -21.57 17.95
C ALA A 106 11.65 -20.70 19.23
N ARG A 107 11.70 -19.37 19.10
CA ARG A 107 11.80 -18.45 20.25
C ARG A 107 10.59 -18.53 21.17
N THR A 108 9.38 -18.60 20.62
CA THR A 108 8.15 -18.76 21.39
C THR A 108 8.13 -20.10 22.13
N SER A 109 8.70 -21.17 21.56
CA SER A 109 8.87 -22.46 22.26
C SER A 109 9.80 -22.38 23.47
N HIS A 110 10.77 -21.45 23.46
CA HIS A 110 11.66 -21.15 24.57
C HIS A 110 11.14 -20.05 25.52
N GLY A 111 9.92 -19.54 25.31
CA GLY A 111 9.31 -18.48 26.13
C GLY A 111 9.94 -17.10 25.95
N LEU A 112 10.65 -16.87 24.85
CA LEU A 112 11.31 -15.60 24.53
C LEU A 112 10.43 -14.71 23.64
N SER A 113 10.74 -13.40 23.62
CA SER A 113 10.01 -12.42 22.80
C SER A 113 10.19 -12.70 21.30
N GLU A 114 9.11 -12.56 20.55
CA GLU A 114 9.11 -12.68 19.09
C GLU A 114 9.91 -11.54 18.44
N VAL A 115 10.57 -11.87 17.34
CA VAL A 115 11.28 -10.92 16.48
C VAL A 115 10.30 -10.38 15.45
N ARG A 116 10.34 -9.07 15.23
CA ARG A 116 9.46 -8.38 14.30
C ARG A 116 9.98 -8.50 12.87
N ASN A 117 9.04 -8.74 11.96
CA ASN A 117 9.30 -8.75 10.52
C ASN A 117 9.20 -7.33 9.96
N LEU A 118 10.27 -6.85 9.33
CA LEU A 118 10.34 -5.52 8.74
C LEU A 118 9.83 -5.50 7.30
N VAL A 119 9.12 -4.43 6.94
CA VAL A 119 8.74 -4.16 5.54
C VAL A 119 10.00 -3.83 4.73
N PHE A 120 10.00 -4.16 3.43
CA PHE A 120 11.18 -4.00 2.57
C PHE A 120 11.85 -2.61 2.65
N ALA A 121 11.05 -1.54 2.66
CA ALA A 121 11.58 -0.17 2.77
C ALA A 121 12.32 0.07 4.09
N GLU A 122 11.73 -0.33 5.22
CA GLU A 122 12.33 -0.20 6.56
C GLU A 122 13.57 -1.08 6.71
N LYS A 123 13.53 -2.30 6.15
CA LYS A 123 14.68 -3.22 6.11
C LYS A 123 15.86 -2.60 5.38
N LEU A 124 15.63 -2.04 4.19
CA LEU A 124 16.69 -1.46 3.37
C LEU A 124 17.30 -0.21 4.03
N ASP A 125 16.45 0.67 4.57
CA ASP A 125 16.89 1.88 5.28
C ASP A 125 17.74 1.53 6.51
N LEU A 126 17.28 0.59 7.35
CA LEU A 126 18.03 0.15 8.52
C LEU A 126 19.40 -0.42 8.16
N ILE A 127 19.49 -1.24 7.10
CA ILE A 127 20.76 -1.82 6.65
C ILE A 127 21.71 -0.72 6.17
N ASN A 128 21.22 0.24 5.37
CA ASN A 128 22.02 1.35 4.85
C ASN A 128 22.51 2.30 5.95
N TRP A 129 21.71 2.49 7.00
CA TRP A 129 22.11 3.29 8.14
C TRP A 129 23.16 2.58 9.00
N LEU A 130 22.97 1.27 9.23
CA LEU A 130 23.92 0.45 9.98
C LEU A 130 25.27 0.30 9.26
N SER A 131 25.28 0.24 7.92
CA SER A 131 26.52 0.27 7.13
C SER A 131 27.19 1.64 7.12
N GLY A 132 26.47 2.69 7.53
CA GLY A 132 26.95 4.06 7.59
C GLY A 132 26.91 4.81 6.26
N GLU A 133 26.11 4.35 5.30
CA GLU A 133 26.02 4.91 3.95
C GLU A 133 25.11 6.14 3.88
N ASN A 134 23.97 6.13 4.59
CA ASN A 134 22.98 7.21 4.57
C ASN A 134 22.36 7.45 5.96
N ASP A 135 21.80 8.65 6.16
CA ASP A 135 20.97 8.95 7.33
C ASP A 135 19.55 8.38 7.15
N SER A 136 18.99 7.83 8.22
CA SER A 136 17.69 7.14 8.21
C SER A 136 16.54 8.05 8.59
N GLU A 137 15.42 7.96 7.88
CA GLU A 137 14.19 8.70 8.23
C GLU A 137 13.44 8.10 9.43
N PHE A 138 13.72 6.85 9.78
CA PHE A 138 13.01 6.10 10.82
C PHE A 138 13.67 6.19 12.21
N ILE A 139 14.83 6.83 12.34
CA ILE A 139 15.53 6.96 13.62
C ILE A 139 15.22 8.32 14.25
N LYS A 140 14.52 8.31 15.39
CA LYS A 140 14.23 9.52 16.15
C LYS A 140 15.50 10.09 16.80
N SER A 141 15.53 11.40 17.05
CA SER A 141 16.58 12.06 17.83
C SER A 141 16.63 11.49 19.27
N LEU A 142 17.76 11.64 19.96
CA LEU A 142 17.92 11.11 21.32
C LEU A 142 16.93 11.74 22.31
N ASP A 143 16.60 13.03 22.13
CA ASP A 143 15.70 13.77 23.01
C ASP A 143 14.24 13.34 22.81
N ASP A 144 13.80 13.13 21.56
CA ASP A 144 12.44 12.66 21.23
C ASP A 144 12.19 11.23 21.73
N ASN A 145 13.23 10.39 21.75
CA ASN A 145 13.11 9.02 22.21
C ASN A 145 13.00 8.92 23.74
N ARG A 146 13.66 9.82 24.49
CA ARG A 146 13.49 9.90 25.96
C ARG A 146 12.05 10.23 26.35
N GLN A 147 11.41 11.19 25.66
CA GLN A 147 10.00 11.51 25.89
C GLN A 147 9.07 10.33 25.54
N THR A 148 9.32 9.65 24.41
CA THR A 148 8.50 8.48 24.02
C THR A 148 8.66 7.32 25.02
N ARG A 149 9.88 7.08 25.53
CA ARG A 149 10.14 6.04 26.54
C ARG A 149 9.50 6.38 27.89
N ALA A 150 9.53 7.65 28.29
CA ALA A 150 8.83 8.11 29.50
C ALA A 150 7.31 7.90 29.38
N GLN A 151 6.71 8.27 28.24
CA GLN A 151 5.29 8.06 27.97
C GLN A 151 4.90 6.56 27.96
N ALA A 152 5.74 5.70 27.36
CA ALA A 152 5.50 4.26 27.34
C ALA A 152 5.64 3.62 28.73
N HIS A 153 6.58 4.12 29.55
CA HIS A 153 6.76 3.66 30.92
C HIS A 153 5.65 4.15 31.85
N ASP A 154 5.15 5.36 31.67
CA ASP A 154 3.99 5.89 32.41
C ASP A 154 2.71 5.16 32.03
N ALA A 155 2.51 4.82 30.76
CA ALA A 155 1.41 3.95 30.31
C ALA A 155 1.50 2.54 30.91
N ALA A 156 2.70 1.97 31.00
CA ALA A 156 2.92 0.66 31.64
C ALA A 156 2.68 0.72 33.17
N LYS A 157 3.00 1.83 33.83
CA LYS A 157 2.70 2.06 35.26
C LYS A 157 1.20 2.24 35.51
N MET A 158 0.49 2.92 34.63
CA MET A 158 -0.98 3.03 34.70
C MET A 158 -1.66 1.67 34.52
N ALA A 159 -1.07 0.78 33.70
CA ALA A 159 -1.54 -0.60 33.55
C ALA A 159 -1.19 -1.51 34.76
N SER A 160 -0.19 -1.15 35.58
CA SER A 160 0.21 -1.94 36.76
C SER A 160 -0.56 -1.61 38.05
N GLY A 161 -1.56 -0.74 37.99
CA GLY A 161 -2.59 -0.63 39.04
C GLY A 161 -2.08 -0.19 40.41
N ASP A 162 -1.46 0.98 40.50
CA ASP A 162 -1.29 1.69 41.78
C ASP A 162 -1.80 3.13 41.63
N GLY A 163 -3.04 3.34 42.04
CA GLY A 163 -3.75 4.60 41.87
C GLY A 163 -5.25 4.40 41.94
N ASP A 164 -5.79 4.62 43.13
CA ASP A 164 -7.22 4.61 43.45
C ASP A 164 -7.99 5.61 42.58
N VAL A 165 -8.65 5.11 41.54
CA VAL A 165 -9.68 5.83 40.79
C VAL A 165 -10.93 4.95 40.74
N VAL A 166 -11.98 5.47 41.37
CA VAL A 166 -13.30 4.87 41.55
C VAL A 166 -13.86 4.32 40.23
N MET A 167 -13.77 3.01 40.04
CA MET A 167 -14.50 2.27 38.99
C MET A 167 -15.94 2.07 39.44
N GLN A 168 -16.86 2.90 38.93
CA GLN A 168 -18.29 2.60 39.07
C GLN A 168 -19.06 2.49 37.75
N ASP A 169 -18.45 2.79 36.58
CA ASP A 169 -19.16 2.72 35.29
C ASP A 169 -18.63 1.68 34.27
N ALA A 170 -17.40 1.17 34.40
CA ALA A 170 -16.85 0.22 33.42
C ALA A 170 -17.52 -1.18 33.45
N ARG A 171 -18.07 -1.59 34.61
CA ARG A 171 -18.76 -2.89 34.74
C ARG A 171 -20.11 -2.92 34.03
N ALA A 172 -20.79 -1.78 33.96
CA ALA A 172 -22.11 -1.69 33.31
C ALA A 172 -22.01 -1.76 31.77
N GLU A 173 -20.92 -1.26 31.20
CA GLU A 173 -20.64 -1.37 29.76
C GLU A 173 -20.26 -2.80 29.35
N ASP A 174 -19.48 -3.51 30.18
CA ASP A 174 -19.11 -4.91 29.96
C ASP A 174 -20.32 -5.86 29.94
N ASP A 175 -21.29 -5.66 30.85
CA ASP A 175 -22.49 -6.49 30.89
C ASP A 175 -23.41 -6.24 29.69
N LYS A 176 -23.48 -4.99 29.21
CA LYS A 176 -24.21 -4.64 27.98
C LYS A 176 -23.55 -5.20 26.72
N LEU A 177 -22.22 -5.21 26.65
CA LEU A 177 -21.50 -5.87 25.55
C LEU A 177 -21.73 -7.39 25.55
N ARG A 178 -21.78 -8.03 26.73
CA ARG A 178 -22.10 -9.45 26.85
C ARG A 178 -23.49 -9.79 26.35
N ASP A 179 -24.48 -8.96 26.65
CA ASP A 179 -25.84 -9.15 26.15
C ASP A 179 -25.92 -9.00 24.62
N ILE A 180 -25.16 -8.06 24.05
CA ILE A 180 -25.06 -7.90 22.58
C ILE A 180 -24.38 -9.12 21.95
N TYR A 181 -23.29 -9.62 22.54
CA TYR A 181 -22.61 -10.83 22.07
C TYR A 181 -23.47 -12.10 22.23
N ALA A 182 -24.37 -12.14 23.20
CA ALA A 182 -25.32 -13.24 23.36
C ALA A 182 -26.43 -13.23 22.31
N LEU A 183 -26.80 -12.06 21.79
CA LEU A 183 -27.87 -11.87 20.82
C LEU A 183 -27.38 -11.83 19.36
N GLU A 184 -26.07 -11.68 19.11
CA GLU A 184 -25.53 -11.66 17.75
C GLU A 184 -25.53 -13.06 17.09
N ARG A 185 -25.89 -13.13 15.80
CA ARG A 185 -25.68 -14.33 14.96
C ARG A 185 -24.49 -14.09 14.04
N LYS A 186 -23.43 -14.88 14.20
CA LYS A 186 -22.27 -14.87 13.31
C LYS A 186 -22.59 -15.61 12.01
N THR A 187 -22.62 -14.89 10.90
CA THR A 187 -22.93 -15.41 9.56
C THR A 187 -21.70 -15.91 8.79
N GLY A 188 -20.49 -15.61 9.27
CA GLY A 188 -19.23 -16.14 8.76
C GLY A 188 -18.03 -15.26 9.13
N ASP A 189 -16.86 -15.86 9.32
CA ASP A 189 -15.60 -15.14 9.51
C ASP A 189 -14.71 -15.21 8.25
N ARG A 190 -13.60 -14.45 8.24
CA ARG A 190 -12.61 -14.47 7.16
C ARG A 190 -12.10 -15.88 6.87
N ASN A 191 -12.03 -16.74 7.88
CA ASN A 191 -11.53 -18.11 7.77
C ASN A 191 -12.59 -19.06 7.18
N THR A 192 -13.88 -18.80 7.43
CA THR A 192 -15.05 -19.50 6.91
C THR A 192 -15.18 -19.25 5.42
N LEU A 193 -14.92 -18.00 5.00
CA LEU A 193 -14.85 -17.61 3.58
C LEU A 193 -13.69 -18.27 2.84
N LEU A 194 -12.52 -18.40 3.49
CA LEU A 194 -11.32 -18.98 2.88
C LEU A 194 -11.34 -20.51 2.77
N ARG A 195 -12.07 -21.20 3.66
CA ARG A 195 -12.12 -22.67 3.69
C ARG A 195 -13.32 -23.26 2.94
N GLY A 196 -14.27 -22.41 2.56
CA GLY A 196 -15.50 -22.83 1.89
C GLY A 196 -16.44 -23.59 2.83
N SER A 197 -17.70 -23.74 2.41
CA SER A 197 -18.78 -24.33 3.23
C SER A 197 -18.79 -25.87 3.25
N LYS A 198 -17.88 -26.54 2.54
CA LYS A 198 -17.80 -28.00 2.47
C LYS A 198 -16.62 -28.50 3.29
N PRO A 199 -16.82 -29.44 4.24
CA PRO A 199 -15.71 -30.04 4.96
C PRO A 199 -14.85 -30.84 3.99
N ILE A 200 -13.68 -30.30 3.65
CA ILE A 200 -12.66 -31.03 2.90
C ILE A 200 -12.04 -31.99 3.90
N VAL A 201 -12.44 -33.26 3.83
CA VAL A 201 -11.91 -34.32 4.69
C VAL A 201 -10.39 -34.36 4.50
N ARG A 202 -9.69 -34.18 5.62
CA ARG A 202 -8.22 -34.13 5.77
C ARG A 202 -7.58 -35.33 5.07
N TRP A 203 -6.82 -35.08 4.01
CA TRP A 203 -5.90 -36.08 3.45
C TRP A 203 -4.69 -36.20 4.39
N PRO A 204 -4.35 -37.38 4.92
CA PRO A 204 -3.07 -37.58 5.57
C PRO A 204 -1.99 -37.50 4.49
N CYS A 205 -1.11 -36.49 4.57
CA CYS A 205 0.09 -36.47 3.76
C CYS A 205 1.01 -37.61 4.21
N THR A 206 0.95 -38.73 3.50
CA THR A 206 2.07 -39.67 3.38
C THR A 206 2.20 -40.02 1.90
N CYS A 207 3.17 -39.41 1.23
CA CYS A 207 3.60 -39.84 -0.09
C CYS A 207 4.48 -41.09 0.07
N SER A 208 3.85 -42.26 0.08
CA SER A 208 4.49 -43.53 -0.25
C SER A 208 4.18 -43.83 -1.72
N ALA A 209 5.17 -43.66 -2.58
CA ALA A 209 5.07 -43.88 -4.02
C ALA A 209 5.13 -45.38 -4.35
N THR A 210 4.19 -46.19 -3.88
CA THR A 210 4.00 -47.56 -4.39
C THR A 210 2.66 -48.14 -3.93
N SER A 211 1.57 -47.89 -4.67
CA SER A 211 0.63 -48.96 -5.05
C SER A 211 -0.47 -48.39 -5.94
N GLN A 212 -0.83 -49.19 -6.93
CA GLN A 212 -1.87 -48.95 -7.91
C GLN A 212 -3.24 -49.11 -7.24
N THR A 213 -3.74 -48.07 -6.58
CA THR A 213 -5.16 -47.94 -6.26
C THR A 213 -5.63 -46.53 -6.63
N ASN A 214 -6.73 -46.48 -7.38
CA ASN A 214 -7.25 -45.25 -7.98
C ASN A 214 -7.54 -44.19 -6.91
N PRO A 215 -6.93 -42.99 -6.97
CA PRO A 215 -7.36 -41.90 -6.10
C PRO A 215 -8.76 -41.45 -6.53
N VAL A 216 -9.71 -41.50 -5.59
CA VAL A 216 -11.02 -40.85 -5.74
C VAL A 216 -10.77 -39.37 -5.97
N SER A 217 -10.80 -38.98 -7.24
CA SER A 217 -10.57 -37.61 -7.67
C SER A 217 -11.71 -36.73 -7.17
N GLN A 218 -11.35 -35.70 -6.40
CA GLN A 218 -12.26 -34.68 -5.90
C GLN A 218 -13.00 -34.01 -7.07
N ASP A 219 -14.33 -33.95 -6.95
CA ASP A 219 -15.21 -33.46 -8.00
C ASP A 219 -15.22 -31.93 -8.06
N PHE A 220 -14.30 -31.37 -8.84
CA PHE A 220 -14.25 -29.95 -9.23
C PHE A 220 -15.14 -29.65 -10.45
N SER A 221 -16.24 -30.38 -10.67
CA SER A 221 -17.15 -30.15 -11.81
C SER A 221 -17.70 -28.72 -11.90
N HIS A 222 -17.86 -28.02 -10.76
CA HIS A 222 -18.25 -26.61 -10.76
C HIS A 222 -17.16 -25.70 -11.35
N VAL A 223 -15.89 -25.95 -11.04
CA VAL A 223 -14.77 -25.17 -11.57
C VAL A 223 -14.52 -25.51 -13.04
N ARG A 224 -14.72 -26.77 -13.46
CA ARG A 224 -14.64 -27.17 -14.89
C ARG A 224 -15.68 -26.47 -15.76
N LYS A 225 -16.93 -26.32 -15.29
CA LYS A 225 -17.97 -25.57 -16.02
C LYS A 225 -17.60 -24.11 -16.26
N HIS A 226 -16.94 -23.46 -15.29
CA HIS A 226 -16.45 -22.09 -15.47
C HIS A 226 -15.21 -22.05 -16.37
N ALA A 227 -14.34 -23.05 -16.31
CA ALA A 227 -13.13 -23.12 -17.12
C ALA A 227 -13.41 -23.31 -18.62
N GLU A 228 -14.48 -24.01 -19.00
CA GLU A 228 -14.89 -24.16 -20.41
C GLU A 228 -15.21 -22.81 -21.09
N THR A 229 -15.72 -21.84 -20.33
CA THR A 229 -15.97 -20.47 -20.84
C THR A 229 -14.66 -19.72 -21.16
N PHE A 230 -13.55 -20.07 -20.50
CA PHE A 230 -12.25 -19.43 -20.69
C PHE A 230 -11.31 -20.20 -21.65
N LEU A 231 -11.48 -21.52 -21.78
CA LEU A 231 -10.56 -22.39 -22.54
C LEU A 231 -11.13 -22.90 -23.88
N GLY A 232 -12.42 -22.67 -24.17
CA GLY A 232 -13.15 -23.21 -25.32
C GLY A 232 -12.75 -22.73 -26.71
N ARG A 233 -11.55 -22.16 -26.92
CA ARG A 233 -11.12 -21.68 -28.25
C ARG A 233 -9.72 -22.11 -28.68
N SER A 234 -9.32 -23.33 -28.32
CA SER A 234 -8.11 -23.93 -28.90
C SER A 234 -8.23 -25.44 -29.03
N LYS A 235 -8.76 -25.91 -30.17
CA LYS A 235 -8.35 -27.18 -30.80
C LYS A 235 -8.44 -27.09 -32.34
N SER A 236 -7.24 -26.98 -32.93
CA SER A 236 -6.73 -27.60 -34.17
C SER A 236 -7.52 -27.55 -35.49
N SER A 237 -6.99 -26.79 -36.45
CA SER A 237 -6.83 -27.23 -37.85
C SER A 237 -5.38 -26.95 -38.32
N ALA A 238 -4.88 -27.80 -39.20
CA ALA A 238 -3.48 -27.99 -39.60
C ALA A 238 -2.85 -26.79 -40.39
N PRO A 239 -1.51 -26.78 -40.62
CA PRO A 239 -0.75 -25.56 -40.89
C PRO A 239 -0.69 -25.19 -42.38
N THR A 240 -0.83 -23.90 -42.67
CA THR A 240 -0.37 -23.26 -43.92
C THR A 240 0.61 -22.14 -43.55
N PRO A 241 1.70 -21.93 -44.30
CA PRO A 241 2.75 -21.00 -43.90
C PRO A 241 2.31 -19.58 -44.26
N ALA A 242 1.68 -18.89 -43.30
CA ALA A 242 1.38 -17.47 -43.41
C ALA A 242 2.20 -16.71 -42.36
N LEU A 243 3.16 -15.95 -42.89
CA LEU A 243 3.98 -14.90 -42.29
C LEU A 243 3.57 -14.44 -40.88
N VAL A 244 4.52 -14.59 -39.96
CA VAL A 244 4.52 -14.04 -38.60
C VAL A 244 4.18 -12.55 -38.63
N ALA A 245 3.00 -12.19 -38.11
CA ALA A 245 2.72 -10.85 -37.63
C ALA A 245 2.75 -10.88 -36.09
N PRO A 246 3.67 -10.15 -35.42
CA PRO A 246 3.69 -10.10 -33.97
C PRO A 246 2.56 -9.23 -33.42
N ALA A 247 2.15 -9.57 -32.20
CA ALA A 247 1.22 -8.87 -31.30
C ALA A 247 1.30 -7.33 -31.34
N PRO A 248 0.23 -6.60 -30.98
CA PRO A 248 0.24 -5.14 -30.98
C PRO A 248 1.05 -4.63 -29.77
N ALA A 249 2.36 -4.69 -29.89
CA ALA A 249 3.25 -3.77 -29.19
C ALA A 249 2.92 -2.35 -29.65
N ILE A 250 2.95 -1.39 -28.72
CA ILE A 250 3.00 0.04 -29.02
C ILE A 250 4.25 0.26 -29.88
N ARG A 251 4.10 0.19 -31.20
CA ARG A 251 5.12 0.64 -32.13
C ARG A 251 5.22 2.15 -32.01
N PRO A 252 6.42 2.76 -32.00
CA PRO A 252 6.53 4.16 -32.30
C PRO A 252 6.12 4.30 -33.76
N ALA A 253 4.88 4.75 -34.00
CA ALA A 253 4.51 5.21 -35.32
C ALA A 253 5.49 6.34 -35.69
N LYS A 254 6.17 6.19 -36.83
CA LYS A 254 6.81 7.30 -37.54
C LYS A 254 5.84 8.50 -37.52
N PRO A 255 6.34 9.74 -37.42
CA PRO A 255 5.48 10.91 -37.33
C PRO A 255 4.69 11.06 -38.63
N SER A 256 3.48 10.50 -38.67
CA SER A 256 2.49 10.90 -39.66
C SER A 256 2.06 12.31 -39.25
N GLY A 257 2.69 13.32 -39.85
CA GLY A 257 2.23 14.70 -39.74
C GLY A 257 0.74 14.74 -40.08
N GLY A 258 -0.09 15.02 -39.07
CA GLY A 258 -1.55 15.11 -39.23
C GLY A 258 -2.39 14.30 -38.24
N ARG A 259 -1.82 13.44 -37.37
CA ARG A 259 -2.61 12.84 -36.27
C ARG A 259 -2.72 13.82 -35.10
N ARG A 260 -3.94 14.32 -34.89
CA ARG A 260 -4.32 15.16 -33.75
C ARG A 260 -3.81 14.53 -32.44
N PRO A 261 -3.09 15.27 -31.58
CA PRO A 261 -2.68 14.75 -30.28
C PRO A 261 -3.92 14.44 -29.44
N GLU A 262 -4.00 13.22 -28.92
CA GLU A 262 -5.13 12.77 -28.11
C GLU A 262 -5.07 13.46 -26.73
N PRO A 263 -6.14 14.17 -26.32
CA PRO A 263 -6.21 14.82 -25.03
C PRO A 263 -6.20 13.80 -23.89
N ILE A 264 -5.52 14.15 -22.80
CA ILE A 264 -5.36 13.30 -21.62
C ILE A 264 -6.14 13.89 -20.46
N ILE A 265 -6.85 13.02 -19.74
CA ILE A 265 -7.54 13.32 -18.48
C ILE A 265 -6.87 12.51 -17.38
N LEU A 266 -6.33 13.19 -16.38
CA LEU A 266 -5.72 12.55 -15.21
C LEU A 266 -6.77 12.34 -14.12
N LEU A 267 -6.83 11.12 -13.59
CA LEU A 267 -7.68 10.77 -12.45
C LEU A 267 -6.88 10.88 -11.16
N SER A 268 -7.58 11.01 -10.03
CA SER A 268 -6.91 11.00 -8.73
C SER A 268 -6.51 9.56 -8.36
N PRO A 269 -5.24 9.29 -8.01
CA PRO A 269 -4.79 7.99 -7.52
C PRO A 269 -5.25 7.70 -6.09
N SER A 270 -5.99 8.60 -5.45
CA SER A 270 -6.42 8.45 -4.06
C SER A 270 -7.45 7.33 -3.90
N ALA A 271 -7.30 6.53 -2.85
CA ALA A 271 -8.26 5.49 -2.53
C ALA A 271 -9.66 6.02 -2.14
N SER A 272 -9.72 7.28 -1.73
CA SER A 272 -10.96 8.00 -1.39
C SER A 272 -11.62 8.70 -2.57
N SER A 273 -11.05 8.61 -3.78
CA SER A 273 -11.64 9.24 -4.96
C SER A 273 -12.95 8.54 -5.35
N LEU A 274 -14.00 9.35 -5.57
CA LEU A 274 -15.30 8.88 -6.06
C LEU A 274 -15.18 8.35 -7.49
N LEU A 275 -14.35 8.98 -8.32
CA LEU A 275 -14.11 8.56 -9.70
C LEU A 275 -12.71 7.94 -9.84
N ARG A 276 -12.67 6.72 -10.36
CA ARG A 276 -11.48 5.93 -10.67
C ARG A 276 -11.61 5.25 -12.04
N LEU A 277 -10.55 4.62 -12.52
CA LEU A 277 -10.57 3.85 -13.77
C LEU A 277 -11.71 2.81 -13.84
N SER A 278 -12.13 2.24 -12.70
CA SER A 278 -13.18 1.23 -12.62
C SER A 278 -14.59 1.75 -12.99
N ASN A 279 -14.92 2.99 -12.63
CA ASN A 279 -16.28 3.54 -12.76
C ASN A 279 -16.37 4.80 -13.62
N VAL A 280 -15.24 5.46 -13.93
CA VAL A 280 -15.21 6.70 -14.71
C VAL A 280 -15.86 6.55 -16.09
N LYS A 281 -15.78 5.35 -16.69
CA LYS A 281 -16.38 5.09 -18.00
C LYS A 281 -17.90 5.19 -17.95
N SER A 282 -18.54 4.48 -17.01
CA SER A 282 -20.00 4.52 -16.85
C SER A 282 -20.46 5.91 -16.43
N PHE A 283 -19.67 6.60 -15.63
CA PHE A 283 -19.99 7.97 -15.24
C PHE A 283 -19.92 8.95 -16.42
N LEU A 284 -18.78 9.07 -17.11
CA LEU A 284 -18.59 10.07 -18.16
C LEU A 284 -19.33 9.76 -19.47
N MET A 285 -19.60 8.49 -19.78
CA MET A 285 -20.31 8.09 -20.99
C MET A 285 -21.81 7.93 -20.77
N ASP A 286 -22.19 7.16 -19.74
CA ASP A 286 -23.59 6.80 -19.51
C ASP A 286 -24.29 7.78 -18.55
N GLY A 287 -23.54 8.63 -17.86
CA GLY A 287 -24.09 9.61 -16.92
C GLY A 287 -24.60 8.98 -15.62
N VAL A 288 -24.09 7.81 -15.25
CA VAL A 288 -24.55 7.06 -14.08
C VAL A 288 -23.37 6.77 -13.15
N TYR A 289 -23.44 7.29 -11.93
CA TYR A 289 -22.44 6.99 -10.91
C TYR A 289 -22.64 5.58 -10.34
N THR A 290 -21.58 4.78 -10.38
CA THR A 290 -21.47 3.50 -9.67
C THR A 290 -20.28 3.57 -8.73
N PRO A 291 -20.37 2.99 -7.51
CA PRO A 291 -19.26 3.03 -6.58
C PRO A 291 -18.04 2.28 -7.15
N PRO A 292 -16.82 2.79 -6.92
CA PRO A 292 -15.61 2.13 -7.40
C PRO A 292 -15.43 0.79 -6.68
N THR A 293 -15.35 -0.30 -7.44
CA THR A 293 -15.10 -1.65 -6.92
C THR A 293 -13.60 -1.90 -6.83
N SER A 294 -13.08 -2.27 -5.65
CA SER A 294 -11.67 -2.66 -5.47
C SER A 294 -11.24 -3.85 -6.34
N THR A 295 -12.19 -4.61 -6.89
CA THR A 295 -11.95 -5.88 -7.58
C THR A 295 -11.79 -5.72 -9.10
N THR A 296 -12.06 -4.55 -9.68
CA THR A 296 -11.84 -4.35 -11.12
C THR A 296 -10.44 -3.81 -11.34
N SER A 297 -9.46 -4.70 -11.15
CA SER A 297 -8.13 -4.56 -11.71
C SER A 297 -8.25 -4.62 -13.23
N THR A 298 -8.62 -3.51 -13.87
CA THR A 298 -8.27 -3.31 -15.28
C THR A 298 -6.75 -3.41 -15.32
N ALA A 299 -6.22 -4.46 -15.94
CA ALA A 299 -4.78 -4.71 -16.06
C ALA A 299 -4.02 -3.59 -16.82
N LEU A 300 -4.72 -2.54 -17.24
CA LEU A 300 -4.22 -1.38 -17.94
C LEU A 300 -4.58 -0.14 -17.11
N ASN A 301 -3.58 0.61 -16.65
CA ASN A 301 -3.73 1.92 -16.00
C ASN A 301 -4.26 3.01 -16.95
N ILE A 302 -4.80 2.62 -18.11
CA ILE A 302 -5.15 3.49 -19.22
C ILE A 302 -6.50 3.05 -19.79
N LEU A 303 -7.43 4.00 -19.90
CA LEU A 303 -8.73 3.82 -20.52
C LEU A 303 -8.92 4.85 -21.64
N HIS A 304 -9.70 4.51 -22.67
CA HIS A 304 -10.03 5.42 -23.76
C HIS A 304 -11.53 5.71 -23.78
N VAL A 305 -11.90 6.98 -23.97
CA VAL A 305 -13.29 7.44 -24.11
C VAL A 305 -13.40 8.28 -25.37
N ASN A 306 -14.45 8.08 -26.16
CA ASN A 306 -14.71 8.86 -27.37
C ASN A 306 -15.89 9.78 -27.14
N ARG A 307 -15.74 11.08 -27.38
CA ARG A 307 -16.84 12.04 -27.29
C ARG A 307 -16.73 13.12 -28.35
N VAL A 308 -17.87 13.49 -28.92
CA VAL A 308 -17.98 14.62 -29.85
C VAL A 308 -17.98 15.91 -29.04
N MET A 309 -17.19 16.89 -29.47
CA MET A 309 -17.08 18.22 -28.85
C MET A 309 -17.56 19.28 -29.85
N PRO A 310 -18.82 19.73 -29.77
CA PRO A 310 -19.42 20.61 -30.76
C PRO A 310 -18.64 21.90 -31.03
N SER A 311 -17.97 22.47 -30.02
CA SER A 311 -17.19 23.71 -30.09
C SER A 311 -15.85 23.56 -30.82
N ILE A 312 -15.32 22.34 -30.91
CA ILE A 312 -14.01 22.03 -31.50
C ILE A 312 -14.16 21.32 -32.84
N ASP A 313 -14.87 20.19 -32.84
CA ASP A 313 -15.20 19.41 -34.04
C ASP A 313 -16.58 18.78 -33.87
N PRO A 314 -17.62 19.35 -34.52
CA PRO A 314 -18.99 18.84 -34.41
C PRO A 314 -19.20 17.52 -35.16
N THR A 315 -18.25 17.09 -35.99
CA THR A 315 -18.42 15.93 -36.87
C THR A 315 -17.63 14.71 -36.42
N ARG A 316 -16.45 14.89 -35.82
CA ARG A 316 -15.56 13.78 -35.44
C ARG A 316 -15.46 13.65 -33.92
N PRO A 317 -15.72 12.45 -33.35
CA PRO A 317 -15.48 12.22 -31.94
C PRO A 317 -13.98 12.31 -31.63
N LEU A 318 -13.63 13.05 -30.58
CA LEU A 318 -12.29 13.10 -30.03
C LEU A 318 -12.09 11.92 -29.08
N ARG A 319 -10.92 11.28 -29.18
CA ARG A 319 -10.51 10.21 -28.29
C ARG A 319 -9.71 10.77 -27.13
N PHE A 320 -10.26 10.65 -25.93
CA PHE A 320 -9.63 11.01 -24.67
C PHE A 320 -8.94 9.78 -24.09
N ILE A 321 -7.74 10.00 -23.53
CA ILE A 321 -6.99 9.00 -22.77
C ILE A 321 -7.15 9.33 -21.29
N LEU A 322 -7.66 8.38 -20.51
CA LEU A 322 -7.84 8.51 -19.07
C LEU A 322 -6.75 7.69 -18.38
N VAL A 323 -6.04 8.32 -17.45
CA VAL A 323 -4.92 7.70 -16.72
C VAL A 323 -5.00 8.07 -15.25
N GLU A 324 -4.71 7.12 -14.35
CA GLU A 324 -4.75 7.35 -12.89
C GLU A 324 -3.39 7.75 -12.30
N SER A 325 -2.27 7.31 -12.89
CA SER A 325 -0.92 7.61 -12.39
C SER A 325 -0.02 8.18 -13.50
N PRO A 326 0.73 9.28 -13.25
CA PRO A 326 1.57 9.91 -14.24
C PRO A 326 2.97 9.28 -14.40
N ASP A 327 3.29 8.18 -13.71
CA ASP A 327 4.65 7.61 -13.59
C ASP A 327 5.33 7.31 -14.94
N ASN A 328 4.53 7.00 -15.97
CA ASN A 328 5.02 6.69 -17.32
C ASN A 328 4.88 7.88 -18.31
N PHE A 329 4.66 9.11 -17.83
CA PHE A 329 4.47 10.26 -18.70
C PHE A 329 5.78 10.80 -19.25
N LYS A 330 5.88 10.89 -20.57
CA LYS A 330 6.92 11.69 -21.22
C LYS A 330 6.63 13.18 -21.02
N PRO A 331 7.67 14.03 -20.99
CA PRO A 331 7.49 15.49 -20.88
C PRO A 331 6.50 16.09 -21.89
N ASP A 332 6.43 15.53 -23.11
CA ASP A 332 5.51 15.95 -24.18
C ASP A 332 4.03 15.67 -23.85
N TYR A 333 3.73 14.64 -23.06
CA TYR A 333 2.35 14.27 -22.74
C TYR A 333 1.66 15.26 -21.80
N TRP A 334 2.42 15.99 -20.99
CA TRP A 334 1.88 17.05 -20.14
C TRP A 334 1.23 18.18 -20.93
N ASN A 335 1.69 18.44 -22.17
CA ASN A 335 1.05 19.38 -23.07
C ASN A 335 -0.32 18.88 -23.58
N ARG A 336 -0.63 17.60 -23.41
CA ARG A 336 -1.91 17.01 -23.84
C ARG A 336 -2.90 16.89 -22.70
N VAL A 337 -2.48 17.17 -21.47
CA VAL A 337 -3.36 17.14 -20.28
C VAL A 337 -4.33 18.32 -20.35
N VAL A 338 -5.62 17.99 -20.34
CA VAL A 338 -6.71 18.96 -20.42
C VAL A 338 -7.37 19.15 -19.06
N ALA A 339 -7.54 18.06 -18.32
CA ALA A 339 -8.19 18.05 -17.03
C ALA A 339 -7.52 17.09 -16.05
N VAL A 340 -7.58 17.44 -14.76
CA VAL A 340 -7.03 16.69 -13.64
C VAL A 340 -8.12 16.59 -12.57
N PHE A 341 -8.54 15.36 -12.28
CA PHE A 341 -9.42 15.10 -11.16
C PHE A 341 -8.62 15.09 -9.86
N THR A 342 -9.16 15.73 -8.84
CA THR A 342 -8.50 15.86 -7.54
C THR A 342 -9.46 15.58 -6.40
N THR A 343 -8.92 15.15 -5.27
CA THR A 343 -9.62 14.98 -4.00
C THR A 343 -9.37 16.13 -3.02
N GLY A 344 -8.62 17.16 -3.42
CA GLY A 344 -8.27 18.30 -2.55
C GLY A 344 -6.96 18.13 -1.78
N GLN A 345 -6.25 17.01 -1.96
CA GLN A 345 -5.02 16.70 -1.25
C GLN A 345 -3.78 17.09 -2.06
N ALA A 346 -2.98 18.03 -1.54
CA ALA A 346 -1.82 18.56 -2.27
C ALA A 346 -0.73 17.51 -2.55
N TRP A 347 -0.65 16.44 -1.74
CA TRP A 347 0.32 15.36 -1.96
C TRP A 347 0.12 14.65 -3.31
N GLN A 348 -1.09 14.67 -3.86
CA GLN A 348 -1.43 14.07 -5.16
C GLN A 348 -0.51 14.59 -6.27
N PHE A 349 -0.10 15.86 -6.22
CA PHE A 349 0.63 16.53 -7.30
C PHE A 349 2.16 16.42 -7.18
N LYS A 350 2.70 15.79 -6.13
CA LYS A 350 4.16 15.70 -5.93
C LYS A 350 4.89 14.99 -7.08
N GLY A 351 4.23 14.02 -7.73
CA GLY A 351 4.77 13.31 -8.89
C GLY A 351 4.45 13.95 -10.24
N TYR A 352 3.83 15.13 -10.25
CA TYR A 352 3.40 15.81 -11.48
C TYR A 352 4.49 16.76 -11.97
N LYS A 353 4.45 17.12 -13.26
CA LYS A 353 5.35 18.16 -13.80
C LYS A 353 5.24 19.48 -13.02
N TRP A 354 4.03 19.84 -12.61
CA TRP A 354 3.75 21.02 -11.78
C TRP A 354 3.25 20.55 -10.41
N SER A 355 4.13 20.60 -9.41
CA SER A 355 3.78 20.18 -8.04
C SER A 355 2.93 21.20 -7.30
N GLN A 356 2.98 22.49 -7.69
CA GLN A 356 2.17 23.53 -7.08
C GLN A 356 0.76 23.52 -7.68
N PRO A 357 -0.32 23.41 -6.88
CA PRO A 357 -1.68 23.36 -7.40
C PRO A 357 -2.07 24.59 -8.23
N ALA A 358 -1.65 25.78 -7.82
CA ALA A 358 -1.97 27.03 -8.52
C ALA A 358 -1.40 27.05 -9.95
N GLU A 359 -0.14 26.63 -10.10
CA GLU A 359 0.52 26.50 -11.40
C GLU A 359 -0.11 25.37 -12.22
N LEU A 360 -0.36 24.22 -11.60
CA LEU A 360 -1.02 23.08 -12.23
C LEU A 360 -2.37 23.46 -12.82
N PHE A 361 -3.21 24.19 -12.06
CA PHE A 361 -4.56 24.56 -12.51
C PHE A 361 -4.59 25.73 -13.50
N SER A 362 -3.48 26.45 -13.67
CA SER A 362 -3.29 27.30 -14.84
C SER A 362 -3.02 26.47 -16.11
N HIS A 363 -2.37 25.31 -15.92
CA HIS A 363 -1.96 24.40 -16.98
C HIS A 363 -2.86 23.18 -17.19
N ALA A 364 -3.93 22.98 -16.42
CA ALA A 364 -4.99 22.03 -16.71
C ALA A 364 -6.25 22.41 -15.90
N LEU A 365 -7.43 22.00 -16.34
CA LEU A 365 -8.64 22.18 -15.54
C LEU A 365 -8.61 21.26 -14.32
N GLY A 366 -8.75 21.79 -13.11
CA GLY A 366 -9.01 20.97 -11.94
C GLY A 366 -10.48 20.56 -11.87
N VAL A 367 -10.78 19.31 -11.54
CA VAL A 367 -12.16 18.86 -11.27
C VAL A 367 -12.18 18.15 -9.92
N TYR A 368 -12.97 18.69 -9.00
CA TYR A 368 -13.29 18.04 -7.74
C TYR A 368 -14.70 17.46 -7.81
N VAL A 369 -14.81 16.17 -7.50
CA VAL A 369 -16.10 15.49 -7.40
C VAL A 369 -16.31 15.07 -5.95
N GLY A 370 -17.34 15.62 -5.34
CA GLY A 370 -17.75 15.34 -3.96
C GLY A 370 -19.19 14.90 -3.87
N TRP A 371 -19.63 14.51 -2.67
CA TRP A 371 -21.04 14.25 -2.42
C TRP A 371 -21.82 15.56 -2.31
N ARG A 372 -23.03 15.58 -2.86
CA ARG A 372 -23.95 16.71 -2.71
C ARG A 372 -24.35 16.84 -1.24
N ASN A 373 -24.33 18.07 -0.73
CA ASN A 373 -24.55 18.43 0.68
C ASN A 373 -23.38 18.11 1.62
N GLU A 374 -22.23 17.67 1.11
CA GLU A 374 -21.00 17.62 1.91
C GLU A 374 -20.26 18.97 1.83
N LEU A 375 -19.58 19.33 2.92
CA LEU A 375 -18.77 20.54 2.96
C LEU A 375 -17.55 20.39 2.07
N LEU A 376 -17.38 21.32 1.13
CA LEU A 376 -16.20 21.40 0.30
C LEU A 376 -14.94 21.56 1.19
N PRO A 377 -13.89 20.75 0.97
CA PRO A 377 -12.63 20.92 1.68
C PRO A 377 -12.04 22.31 1.47
N ASP A 378 -11.47 22.92 2.52
CA ASP A 378 -10.97 24.30 2.46
C ASP A 378 -9.80 24.48 1.50
N THR A 379 -9.04 23.41 1.23
CA THR A 379 -7.99 23.40 0.21
C THR A 379 -8.55 23.70 -1.18
N ILE A 380 -9.69 23.11 -1.53
CA ILE A 380 -10.34 23.30 -2.83
C ILE A 380 -10.95 24.70 -2.94
N LYS A 381 -11.53 25.21 -1.83
CA LYS A 381 -11.98 26.61 -1.77
C LYS A 381 -10.81 27.57 -1.99
N GLY A 382 -9.64 27.27 -1.41
CA GLY A 382 -8.42 28.05 -1.55
C GLY A 382 -7.87 28.08 -2.98
N TRP A 383 -8.11 27.04 -3.78
CA TRP A 383 -7.70 27.00 -5.20
C TRP A 383 -8.60 27.82 -6.12
N GLY A 384 -9.81 28.17 -5.68
CA GLY A 384 -10.70 29.12 -6.37
C GLY A 384 -11.11 28.67 -7.78
N ARG A 385 -11.01 29.59 -8.75
CA ARG A 385 -11.53 29.41 -10.12
C ARG A 385 -10.78 28.37 -10.97
N GLY A 386 -9.62 27.88 -10.51
CA GLY A 386 -8.86 26.85 -11.22
C GLY A 386 -9.48 25.45 -11.12
N VAL A 387 -10.40 25.23 -10.17
CA VAL A 387 -11.00 23.93 -9.89
C VAL A 387 -12.52 24.01 -9.99
N LEU A 388 -13.09 23.19 -10.86
CA LEU A 388 -14.52 22.98 -10.96
C LEU A 388 -14.98 22.06 -9.82
N ASN A 389 -15.96 22.52 -9.05
CA ASN A 389 -16.51 21.77 -7.93
C ASN A 389 -17.87 21.20 -8.32
N VAL A 390 -17.97 19.87 -8.36
CA VAL A 390 -19.18 19.19 -8.80
C VAL A 390 -19.66 18.21 -7.73
N GLY A 391 -20.96 18.24 -7.44
CA GLY A 391 -21.58 17.45 -6.38
C GLY A 391 -22.54 16.40 -6.92
N ILE A 392 -22.22 15.12 -6.70
CA ILE A 392 -23.07 13.97 -7.06
C ILE A 392 -23.96 13.51 -5.91
N ASP A 393 -25.14 12.96 -6.21
CA ASP A 393 -26.05 12.49 -5.17
C ASP A 393 -25.50 11.23 -4.47
N ALA A 394 -25.66 11.17 -3.14
CA ALA A 394 -25.20 10.04 -2.32
C ALA A 394 -25.64 8.68 -2.89
N TYR A 395 -24.73 7.72 -3.00
CA TYR A 395 -25.03 6.39 -3.55
C TYR A 395 -26.08 5.64 -2.70
N ARG A 396 -27.09 5.06 -3.35
CA ARG A 396 -28.07 4.17 -2.70
C ARG A 396 -28.24 2.92 -3.57
N GLU A 397 -28.15 1.75 -2.95
CA GLU A 397 -28.31 0.47 -3.65
C GLU A 397 -29.73 0.31 -4.20
N GLY A 398 -29.84 -0.20 -5.44
CA GLY A 398 -31.12 -0.44 -6.11
C GLY A 398 -31.73 0.77 -6.83
N GLN A 399 -31.05 1.92 -6.90
CA GLN A 399 -31.53 3.06 -7.68
C GLN A 399 -31.36 2.86 -9.19
N THR A 400 -32.42 3.15 -9.94
CA THR A 400 -32.44 3.10 -11.41
C THR A 400 -31.76 4.33 -12.01
N ALA A 401 -31.15 4.18 -13.20
CA ALA A 401 -30.54 5.28 -13.96
C ALA A 401 -31.45 6.52 -14.14
N GLN A 402 -32.77 6.31 -14.20
CA GLN A 402 -33.77 7.36 -14.34
C GLN A 402 -33.94 8.23 -13.08
N GLN A 403 -33.67 7.67 -11.89
CA GLN A 403 -33.64 8.43 -10.64
C GLN A 403 -32.33 9.21 -10.46
N ARG A 404 -31.28 8.81 -11.19
CA ARG A 404 -29.92 9.40 -11.19
C ARG A 404 -29.72 10.45 -12.28
N TRP A 405 -30.80 11.05 -12.79
CA TRP A 405 -30.75 12.03 -13.89
C TRP A 405 -29.84 13.24 -13.61
N ARG A 406 -29.63 13.60 -12.33
CA ARG A 406 -28.72 14.69 -11.93
C ARG A 406 -27.24 14.36 -12.14
N ASP A 407 -26.87 13.09 -12.11
CA ASP A 407 -25.50 12.67 -12.43
C ASP A 407 -25.19 12.99 -13.89
N ARG A 408 -26.19 12.90 -14.78
CA ARG A 408 -26.05 13.28 -16.19
C ARG A 408 -25.86 14.78 -16.38
N GLU A 409 -26.60 15.62 -15.66
CA GLU A 409 -26.41 17.08 -15.66
C GLU A 409 -24.99 17.46 -15.22
N THR A 410 -24.55 16.86 -14.11
CA THR A 410 -23.20 16.95 -13.54
C THR A 410 -22.12 16.55 -14.56
N VAL A 411 -22.34 15.48 -15.32
CA VAL A 411 -21.41 15.01 -16.35
C VAL A 411 -21.35 15.98 -17.54
N GLU A 412 -22.48 16.54 -17.97
CA GLU A 412 -22.49 17.55 -19.02
C GLU A 412 -21.81 18.86 -18.57
N GLU A 413 -21.92 19.23 -17.29
CA GLU A 413 -21.18 20.36 -16.72
C GLU A 413 -19.66 20.13 -16.77
N ILE A 414 -19.19 18.94 -16.36
CA ILE A 414 -17.78 18.56 -16.46
C ILE A 414 -17.30 18.61 -17.92
N TRP A 415 -18.07 18.05 -18.86
CA TRP A 415 -17.70 18.07 -20.27
C TRP A 415 -17.68 19.47 -20.87
N SER A 416 -18.64 20.33 -20.51
CA SER A 416 -18.67 21.73 -20.92
C SER A 416 -17.44 22.50 -20.42
N ALA A 417 -17.04 22.27 -19.17
CA ALA A 417 -15.83 22.88 -18.62
C ALA A 417 -14.54 22.37 -19.29
N ILE A 418 -14.46 21.06 -19.57
CA ILE A 418 -13.36 20.46 -20.32
C ILE A 418 -13.29 21.07 -21.72
N GLU A 419 -14.41 21.19 -22.42
CA GLU A 419 -14.50 21.79 -23.75
C GLU A 419 -14.06 23.26 -23.75
N ALA A 420 -14.48 24.04 -22.75
CA ALA A 420 -14.04 25.42 -22.56
C ALA A 420 -12.52 25.51 -22.31
N SER A 421 -11.97 24.62 -21.46
CA SER A 421 -10.52 24.54 -21.21
C SER A 421 -9.74 24.18 -22.47
N MET A 422 -10.22 23.22 -23.26
CA MET A 422 -9.62 22.86 -24.55
C MET A 422 -9.61 24.04 -25.51
N ARG A 423 -10.72 24.76 -25.62
CA ARG A 423 -10.83 25.95 -26.48
C ARG A 423 -9.85 27.05 -26.03
N ALA A 424 -9.78 27.34 -24.73
CA ALA A 424 -8.86 28.33 -24.18
C ALA A 424 -7.38 28.00 -24.44
N ARG A 425 -7.06 26.71 -24.59
CA ARG A 425 -5.72 26.19 -24.88
C ARG A 425 -5.37 26.14 -26.36
N GLY A 426 -6.28 26.55 -27.24
CA GLY A 426 -6.08 26.54 -28.69
C GLY A 426 -6.31 25.17 -29.34
N PHE A 427 -7.02 24.23 -28.71
CA PHE A 427 -7.46 23.03 -29.41
C PHE A 427 -8.50 23.42 -30.47
N THR A 428 -8.14 23.27 -31.73
CA THR A 428 -9.01 23.58 -32.87
C THR A 428 -9.27 22.33 -33.72
N ARG A 429 -10.12 22.47 -34.75
CA ARG A 429 -10.34 21.42 -35.77
C ARG A 429 -9.03 20.96 -36.43
N GLU A 430 -8.00 21.80 -36.53
CA GLU A 430 -6.77 21.49 -37.25
C GLU A 430 -5.66 20.94 -36.34
N GLY A 431 -5.77 21.13 -35.03
CA GLY A 431 -4.78 20.68 -34.05
C GLY A 431 -4.60 21.68 -32.90
N ARG A 432 -3.59 21.44 -32.08
CA ARG A 432 -3.07 22.40 -31.10
C ARG A 432 -1.75 22.96 -31.61
#